data_AF-B8D2R2-F1
#
_entry.id   AF-B8D2R2-F1
#
_cell.length_a   1.000
_cell.length_b   1.000
_cell.length_c   1.000
_cell.angle_alpha   90.00
_cell.angle_beta   90.00
_cell.angle_gamma   90.00
#
_symmetry.space_group_name_H-M   'P 1'
#
loop_
_entity.id
_entity.type
_entity.pdbx_description
1 polymer ?
#
loop_
_entity_poly.entity_id
_entity_poly.type
_entity_poly.pdbx_seq_one_letter_code
_entity_poly.pdbx_strand_id
1 'polypeptide(L)'
;MADLLVWEKPDLNTLPGVIKKAIVEGRVVIIIGECSIEYEGRSASRLGNGERILIIKQDGSVLVHRPQGYSPVNWQPETSVIEVWTDDEVIEDKRTGCRACVNVTGCPTLYIEDGKAKIVEDDCTGCGLCARFCPYKAIVEVSGA
;
A
#
# COMPACT_ATOMS: atom_id res chain seq x y z
N MET A 1 9.24 -15.17 -25.27
CA MET A 1 8.21 -14.14 -25.00
C MET A 1 8.45 -13.60 -23.61
N ALA A 2 8.04 -12.37 -23.31
CA ALA A 2 8.02 -11.89 -21.94
C ALA A 2 6.71 -12.35 -21.28
N ASP A 3 6.79 -12.91 -20.07
CA ASP A 3 5.62 -13.35 -19.31
C ASP A 3 4.92 -12.13 -18.71
N LEU A 4 3.84 -11.71 -19.35
CA LEU A 4 3.02 -10.58 -18.92
C LEU A 4 1.93 -11.05 -17.94
N LEU A 5 1.86 -10.38 -16.79
CA LEU A 5 0.77 -10.50 -15.82
C LEU A 5 0.03 -9.16 -15.77
N VAL A 6 -1.30 -9.18 -15.88
CA VAL A 6 -2.14 -7.97 -15.92
C VAL A 6 -3.19 -8.06 -14.82
N TRP A 7 -3.37 -6.97 -14.10
CA TRP A 7 -4.43 -6.82 -13.10
C TRP A 7 -5.27 -5.60 -13.44
N GLU A 8 -6.53 -5.81 -13.82
CA GLU A 8 -7.49 -4.74 -14.04
C GLU A 8 -8.27 -4.50 -12.74
N LYS A 9 -8.26 -3.24 -12.25
CA LYS A 9 -8.94 -2.82 -11.01
C LYS A 9 -8.65 -3.76 -9.82
N PRO A 10 -7.37 -3.99 -9.45
CA PRO A 10 -7.00 -4.89 -8.35
C PRO A 10 -7.57 -4.43 -7.01
N ASP A 11 -7.84 -5.39 -6.13
CA ASP A 11 -8.09 -5.11 -4.71
C ASP A 11 -6.82 -4.50 -4.08
N LEU A 12 -6.93 -3.26 -3.61
CA LEU A 12 -5.83 -2.51 -3.01
C LEU A 12 -5.17 -3.28 -1.86
N ASN A 13 -5.93 -4.03 -1.08
CA ASN A 13 -5.42 -4.86 0.03
C ASN A 13 -4.42 -5.93 -0.42
N THR A 14 -4.48 -6.35 -1.69
CA THR A 14 -3.57 -7.37 -2.27
C THR A 14 -2.41 -6.75 -3.04
N LEU A 15 -2.54 -5.49 -3.45
CA LEU A 15 -1.67 -4.85 -4.41
C LEU A 15 -0.22 -4.66 -3.91
N PRO A 16 0.05 -4.28 -2.63
CA PRO A 16 1.42 -4.22 -2.11
C PRO A 16 2.16 -5.55 -2.19
N GLY A 17 1.48 -6.67 -1.88
CA GLY A 17 2.07 -8.01 -1.96
C GLY A 17 2.43 -8.41 -3.39
N VAL A 18 1.56 -8.08 -4.35
CA VAL A 18 1.81 -8.32 -5.79
C VAL A 18 3.00 -7.49 -6.30
N ILE A 19 3.05 -6.19 -5.99
CA ILE A 19 4.13 -5.31 -6.44
C ILE A 19 5.47 -5.69 -5.78
N LYS A 20 5.49 -5.89 -4.45
CA LYS A 20 6.70 -6.35 -3.73
C LYS A 20 7.26 -7.63 -4.35
N LYS A 21 6.41 -8.62 -4.62
CA LYS A 21 6.80 -9.87 -5.27
C LYS A 21 7.36 -9.62 -6.68
N ALA A 22 6.72 -8.77 -7.48
CA ALA A 22 7.19 -8.45 -8.82
C ALA A 22 8.58 -7.77 -8.82
N ILE A 23 8.84 -6.85 -7.88
CA ILE A 23 10.14 -6.20 -7.70
C ILE A 23 11.21 -7.23 -7.29
N VAL A 24 10.91 -8.09 -6.30
CA VAL A 24 11.85 -9.14 -5.83
C VAL A 24 12.14 -10.20 -6.91
N GLU A 25 11.17 -10.52 -7.77
CA GLU A 25 11.38 -11.37 -8.96
C GLU A 25 12.11 -10.66 -10.11
N GLY A 26 12.52 -9.40 -9.94
CA GLY A 26 13.20 -8.62 -10.97
C GLY A 26 12.33 -8.34 -12.19
N ARG A 27 11.00 -8.25 -12.04
CA ARG A 27 10.09 -7.89 -13.13
C ARG A 27 10.05 -6.38 -13.32
N VAL A 28 9.79 -5.94 -14.55
CA VAL A 28 9.35 -4.56 -14.80
C VAL A 28 7.93 -4.42 -14.28
N VAL A 29 7.68 -3.43 -13.42
CA VAL A 29 6.33 -3.09 -12.94
C VAL A 29 5.86 -1.84 -13.66
N ILE A 30 4.63 -1.87 -14.18
CA ILE A 30 3.95 -0.71 -14.75
C ILE A 30 2.61 -0.56 -14.03
N ILE A 31 2.34 0.63 -13.48
CA ILE A 31 1.07 0.97 -12.85
C ILE A 31 0.51 2.19 -13.57
N ILE A 32 -0.77 2.11 -13.95
CA ILE A 32 -1.49 3.20 -14.64
C ILE A 32 -2.71 3.53 -13.80
N GLY A 33 -2.85 4.80 -13.42
CA GLY A 33 -3.95 5.25 -12.57
C GLY A 33 -3.78 6.68 -12.09
N GLU A 34 -4.76 7.15 -11.31
CA GLU A 34 -4.69 8.44 -10.65
C GLU A 34 -3.82 8.37 -9.38
N CYS A 35 -2.84 9.26 -9.26
CA CYS A 35 -2.05 9.38 -8.03
C CYS A 35 -1.52 10.82 -7.83
N SER A 36 -1.08 11.11 -6.61
CA SER A 36 -0.22 12.23 -6.28
C SER A 36 1.26 11.79 -6.31
N ILE A 37 2.17 12.76 -6.33
CA ILE A 37 3.62 12.54 -6.18
C ILE A 37 4.14 13.53 -5.14
N GLU A 38 4.85 13.03 -4.14
CA GLU A 38 5.75 13.83 -3.32
C GLU A 38 7.19 13.36 -3.57
N TYR A 39 8.10 14.31 -3.74
CA TYR A 39 9.52 14.03 -3.94
C TYR A 39 10.34 14.99 -3.09
N GLU A 40 11.30 14.44 -2.35
CA GLU A 40 12.25 15.15 -1.53
C GLU A 40 13.69 14.72 -1.90
N GLY A 41 14.65 15.64 -1.73
CA GLY A 41 16.02 15.45 -2.16
C GLY A 41 16.72 16.79 -2.36
N ARG A 42 17.45 16.96 -3.47
CA ARG A 42 18.12 18.24 -3.82
C ARG A 42 17.14 19.41 -4.01
N SER A 43 15.86 19.12 -4.21
CA SER A 43 14.76 20.08 -4.21
C SER A 43 13.48 19.33 -3.86
N ALA A 44 12.57 19.93 -3.09
CA ALA A 44 11.26 19.35 -2.85
C ALA A 44 10.30 19.67 -4.00
N SER A 45 9.48 18.72 -4.42
CA SER A 45 8.41 18.93 -5.41
C SER A 45 7.18 18.11 -5.06
N ARG A 46 6.00 18.72 -5.20
CA ARG A 46 4.70 18.06 -5.07
C ARG A 46 3.92 18.17 -6.37
N LEU A 47 3.26 17.09 -6.76
CA LEU A 47 2.42 17.00 -7.95
C LEU A 47 1.09 16.36 -7.55
N GLY A 48 0.03 17.17 -7.41
CA GLY A 48 -1.30 16.72 -6.96
C GLY A 48 -1.98 15.74 -7.91
N ASN A 49 -3.17 15.26 -7.54
CA ASN A 49 -3.89 14.18 -8.23
C ASN A 49 -3.99 14.32 -9.77
N GLY A 50 -4.06 13.18 -10.45
CA GLY A 50 -4.20 13.06 -11.89
C GLY A 50 -3.62 11.74 -12.43
N GLU A 51 -4.07 11.33 -13.60
CA GLU A 51 -3.64 10.09 -14.25
C GLU A 51 -2.15 10.11 -14.62
N ARG A 52 -1.44 9.03 -14.30
CA ARG A 52 0.01 8.85 -14.50
C ARG A 52 0.35 7.41 -14.86
N ILE A 53 1.54 7.22 -15.42
CA ILE A 53 2.18 5.92 -15.64
C ILE A 53 3.42 5.86 -14.75
N LEU A 54 3.39 5.01 -13.73
CA LEU A 54 4.55 4.67 -12.91
C LEU A 54 5.24 3.44 -13.51
N ILE A 55 6.56 3.52 -13.69
CA ILE A 55 7.41 2.43 -14.20
C ILE A 55 8.51 2.17 -13.18
N ILE A 56 8.64 0.92 -12.73
CA ILE A 56 9.77 0.43 -11.94
C ILE A 56 10.52 -0.59 -12.80
N LYS A 57 11.81 -0.31 -13.05
CA LYS A 57 12.70 -1.16 -13.86
C LYS A 57 13.43 -2.21 -13.01
N GLN A 58 14.01 -3.19 -13.69
CA GLN A 58 14.79 -4.27 -13.09
C GLN A 58 16.07 -3.78 -12.37
N ASP A 59 16.55 -2.59 -12.73
CA ASP A 59 17.70 -1.89 -12.11
C ASP A 59 17.30 -0.99 -10.93
N GLY A 60 16.03 -1.04 -10.50
CA GLY A 60 15.50 -0.18 -9.44
C GLY A 60 15.19 1.25 -9.87
N SER A 61 15.38 1.63 -11.14
CA SER A 61 14.97 2.96 -11.63
C SER A 61 13.47 3.13 -11.55
N VAL A 62 13.03 4.24 -10.98
CA VAL A 62 11.61 4.62 -10.83
C VAL A 62 11.32 5.83 -11.70
N LEU A 63 10.32 5.75 -12.57
CA LEU A 63 9.93 6.83 -13.49
C LEU A 63 8.43 7.07 -13.40
N VAL A 64 8.02 8.34 -13.29
CA VAL A 64 6.61 8.72 -13.37
C VAL A 64 6.39 9.59 -14.60
N HIS A 65 5.56 9.13 -15.52
CA HIS A 65 5.14 9.85 -16.72
C HIS A 65 3.71 10.37 -16.56
N ARG A 66 3.42 11.50 -17.22
CA ARG A 66 2.05 11.92 -17.54
C ARG A 66 1.57 11.18 -18.81
N PRO A 67 0.27 11.18 -19.13
CA PRO A 67 -0.26 10.57 -20.36
C PRO A 67 0.23 11.26 -21.66
N GLN A 68 0.88 12.44 -21.54
CA GLN A 68 1.43 13.22 -22.64
C GLN A 68 2.83 13.72 -22.29
N GLY A 69 3.70 13.79 -23.30
CA GLY A 69 5.11 14.18 -23.17
C GLY A 69 6.06 12.97 -23.15
N TYR A 70 7.28 13.16 -23.67
CA TYR A 70 8.26 12.07 -23.83
C TYR A 70 9.15 11.85 -22.60
N SER A 71 9.29 12.85 -21.72
CA SER A 71 10.12 12.78 -20.51
C SER A 71 9.29 12.42 -19.26
N PRO A 72 9.87 11.73 -18.27
CA PRO A 72 9.26 11.60 -16.95
C PRO A 72 9.14 12.98 -16.27
N VAL A 73 8.11 13.15 -15.44
CA VAL A 73 7.92 14.37 -14.63
C VAL A 73 8.64 14.29 -13.29
N ASN A 74 8.78 13.09 -12.74
CA ASN A 74 9.65 12.78 -11.60
C ASN A 74 10.33 11.43 -11.88
N TRP A 75 11.56 11.27 -11.43
CA TRP A 75 12.31 10.02 -11.54
C TRP A 75 13.32 9.87 -10.40
N GLN A 76 13.65 8.62 -10.10
CA GLN A 76 14.83 8.22 -9.33
C GLN A 76 15.62 7.24 -10.22
N PRO A 77 16.96 7.36 -10.30
CA PRO A 77 17.80 6.37 -10.98
C PRO A 77 17.91 5.10 -10.11
N GLU A 78 19.05 4.41 -10.12
CA GLU A 78 19.29 3.22 -9.31
C GLU A 78 18.92 3.44 -7.84
N THR A 79 18.01 2.60 -7.34
CA THR A 79 17.41 2.72 -6.00
C THR A 79 17.54 1.40 -5.26
N SER A 80 18.24 1.40 -4.12
CA SER A 80 18.49 0.18 -3.33
C SER A 80 17.28 -0.29 -2.51
N VAL A 81 16.29 0.57 -2.28
CA VAL A 81 15.12 0.32 -1.43
C VAL A 81 13.88 0.88 -2.12
N ILE A 82 12.92 0.02 -2.44
CA ILE A 82 11.59 0.41 -2.92
C ILE A 82 10.56 -0.22 -1.99
N GLU A 83 9.89 0.62 -1.22
CA GLU A 83 8.82 0.21 -0.33
C GLU A 83 7.46 0.45 -1.00
N VAL A 84 6.49 -0.40 -0.65
CA VAL A 84 5.14 -0.37 -1.23
C VAL A 84 4.16 -0.73 -0.13
N TRP A 85 3.11 0.06 0.03
CA TRP A 85 2.17 -0.10 1.14
C TRP A 85 0.76 0.37 0.79
N THR A 86 -0.13 0.13 1.73
CA THR A 86 -1.49 0.66 1.89
C THR A 86 -1.60 1.19 3.32
N ASP A 87 -2.67 1.90 3.63
CA ASP A 87 -2.97 2.34 4.99
C ASP A 87 -3.88 1.32 5.73
N ASP A 88 -3.84 1.24 7.08
CA ASP A 88 -4.75 0.36 7.86
C ASP A 88 -6.15 0.98 7.71
N GLU A 89 -6.99 0.42 6.82
CA GLU A 89 -8.39 0.81 6.75
C GLU A 89 -9.24 -0.18 7.56
N VAL A 90 -9.84 0.31 8.65
CA VAL A 90 -10.84 -0.44 9.40
C VAL A 90 -12.12 -0.53 8.55
N ILE A 91 -12.26 -1.63 7.82
CA ILE A 91 -13.34 -1.78 6.84
C ILE A 91 -14.70 -1.95 7.55
N GLU A 92 -15.46 -0.86 7.62
CA GLU A 92 -16.63 -0.70 8.50
C GLU A 92 -17.78 -1.68 8.27
N ASP A 93 -18.01 -2.04 7.01
CA ASP A 93 -19.05 -2.98 6.57
C ASP A 93 -18.76 -4.42 7.03
N LYS A 94 -17.47 -4.78 7.15
CA LYS A 94 -16.99 -6.08 7.65
C LYS A 94 -16.87 -6.13 9.18
N ARG A 95 -17.00 -5.01 9.90
CA ARG A 95 -17.00 -4.99 11.39
C ARG A 95 -18.30 -5.60 11.96
N THR A 96 -18.31 -6.93 12.11
CA THR A 96 -19.44 -7.71 12.66
C THR A 96 -19.60 -7.68 14.19
N GLY A 97 -18.65 -7.08 14.93
CA GLY A 97 -18.66 -7.08 16.40
C GLY A 97 -18.27 -8.42 17.05
N CYS A 98 -17.71 -9.38 16.29
CA CYS A 98 -17.35 -10.73 16.77
C CYS A 98 -16.27 -10.81 17.87
N ARG A 99 -15.50 -9.73 18.08
CA ARG A 99 -14.42 -9.61 19.09
C ARG A 99 -13.26 -10.61 18.97
N ALA A 100 -13.13 -11.35 17.87
CA ALA A 100 -12.07 -12.35 17.67
C ALA A 100 -10.66 -11.75 17.85
N CYS A 101 -10.39 -10.58 17.24
CA CYS A 101 -9.12 -9.87 17.40
C CYS A 101 -8.81 -9.54 18.88
N VAL A 102 -9.78 -8.97 19.61
CA VAL A 102 -9.62 -8.59 21.03
C VAL A 102 -9.33 -9.82 21.89
N ASN A 103 -10.16 -10.86 21.77
CA ASN A 103 -10.12 -12.04 22.63
C ASN A 103 -8.90 -12.94 22.36
N VAL A 104 -8.42 -13.00 21.11
CA VAL A 104 -7.30 -13.88 20.73
C VAL A 104 -5.95 -13.20 20.88
N THR A 105 -5.83 -11.90 20.56
CA THR A 105 -4.54 -11.19 20.60
C THR A 105 -4.26 -10.51 21.94
N GLY A 106 -5.30 -10.17 22.73
CA GLY A 106 -5.14 -9.41 23.98
C GLY A 106 -4.46 -8.05 23.80
N CYS A 107 -4.52 -7.47 22.60
CA CYS A 107 -3.78 -6.26 22.26
C CYS A 107 -4.31 -5.04 23.05
N PRO A 108 -3.45 -4.27 23.76
CA PRO A 108 -3.90 -3.20 24.64
C PRO A 108 -4.52 -1.99 23.91
N THR A 109 -4.20 -1.79 22.63
CA THR A 109 -4.80 -0.74 21.77
C THR A 109 -6.18 -1.14 21.20
N LEU A 110 -6.61 -2.41 21.33
CA LEU A 110 -7.93 -2.85 20.87
C LEU A 110 -9.01 -2.62 21.92
N TYR A 111 -9.99 -1.76 21.60
CA TYR A 111 -11.16 -1.50 22.44
C TYR A 111 -12.48 -1.83 21.72
N ILE A 112 -13.55 -1.95 22.50
CA ILE A 112 -14.91 -2.12 21.97
C ILE A 112 -15.68 -0.80 22.14
N GLU A 113 -16.05 -0.19 21.02
CA GLU A 113 -16.89 1.00 20.93
C GLU A 113 -18.10 0.67 20.05
N ASP A 114 -19.32 1.04 20.48
CA ASP A 114 -20.59 0.69 19.81
C ASP A 114 -20.73 -0.80 19.43
N GLY A 115 -20.16 -1.68 20.26
CA GLY A 115 -20.16 -3.13 20.06
C GLY A 115 -19.16 -3.65 19.01
N LYS A 116 -18.48 -2.76 18.27
CA LYS A 116 -17.45 -3.09 17.27
C LYS A 116 -16.04 -2.89 17.84
N ALA A 117 -15.06 -3.60 17.29
CA ALA A 117 -13.66 -3.41 17.65
C ALA A 117 -13.07 -2.19 16.94
N LYS A 118 -12.27 -1.39 17.67
CA LYS A 118 -11.56 -0.21 17.17
C LYS A 118 -10.13 -0.22 17.73
N ILE A 119 -9.21 0.42 17.01
CA ILE A 119 -7.78 0.51 17.34
C ILE A 119 -7.48 1.96 17.77
N VAL A 120 -6.61 2.16 18.77
CA VAL A 120 -6.01 3.48 19.04
C VAL A 120 -4.73 3.56 18.21
N GLU A 121 -4.79 4.29 17.09
CA GLU A 121 -3.68 4.37 16.12
C GLU A 121 -2.38 4.86 16.78
N ASP A 122 -2.45 5.89 17.63
CA ASP A 122 -1.31 6.46 18.37
C ASP A 122 -0.58 5.43 19.27
N ASP A 123 -1.28 4.40 19.76
CA ASP A 123 -0.74 3.32 20.60
C ASP A 123 -0.48 2.01 19.82
N CYS A 124 -0.71 2.01 18.50
CA CYS A 124 -0.58 0.82 17.66
C CYS A 124 0.86 0.64 17.14
N THR A 125 1.44 -0.53 17.38
CA THR A 125 2.79 -0.88 16.90
C THR A 125 2.81 -1.59 15.54
N GLY A 126 1.67 -1.66 14.83
CA GLY A 126 1.59 -2.29 13.51
C GLY A 126 1.86 -3.80 13.46
N CYS A 127 1.75 -4.53 14.59
CA CYS A 127 2.20 -5.93 14.67
C CYS A 127 1.40 -6.97 13.82
N GLY A 128 0.36 -6.56 13.09
CA GLY A 128 -0.41 -7.40 12.15
C GLY A 128 -1.25 -8.54 12.75
N LEU A 129 -1.13 -8.85 14.04
CA LEU A 129 -1.83 -9.98 14.67
C LEU A 129 -3.36 -9.84 14.62
N CYS A 130 -3.88 -8.64 14.83
CA CYS A 130 -5.32 -8.36 14.78
C CYS A 130 -5.92 -8.58 13.39
N ALA A 131 -5.22 -8.19 12.32
CA ALA A 131 -5.58 -8.47 10.93
C ALA A 131 -5.55 -9.99 10.65
N ARG A 132 -4.47 -10.68 11.05
CA ARG A 132 -4.32 -12.14 10.89
C ARG A 132 -5.43 -12.94 11.56
N PHE A 133 -5.87 -12.52 12.75
CA PHE A 133 -6.94 -13.19 13.51
C PHE A 133 -8.35 -12.67 13.21
N CYS A 134 -8.53 -11.76 12.26
CA CYS A 134 -9.85 -11.26 11.88
C CYS A 134 -10.54 -12.20 10.86
N PRO A 135 -11.52 -13.03 11.25
CA PRO A 135 -12.15 -13.98 10.32
C PRO A 135 -13.00 -13.29 9.23
N TYR A 136 -13.35 -12.01 9.44
CA TYR A 136 -14.12 -11.19 8.50
C TYR A 136 -13.25 -10.28 7.62
N LYS A 137 -11.91 -10.27 7.81
CA LYS A 137 -10.98 -9.36 7.13
C LYS A 137 -11.40 -7.88 7.21
N ALA A 138 -11.81 -7.46 8.41
CA ALA A 138 -12.25 -6.11 8.74
C ALA A 138 -11.12 -5.21 9.31
N ILE A 139 -9.90 -5.75 9.36
CA ILE A 139 -8.66 -5.07 9.78
C ILE A 139 -7.60 -5.52 8.77
N VAL A 140 -6.86 -4.56 8.21
CA VAL A 140 -5.83 -4.72 7.16
C VAL A 140 -4.69 -3.75 7.48
N GLU A 141 -3.43 -4.02 7.15
CA GLU A 141 -2.25 -3.28 7.65
C GLU A 141 -1.99 -1.89 6.98
N VAL A 142 -1.56 -0.89 7.76
CA VAL A 142 -0.78 0.28 7.28
C VAL A 142 0.62 -0.20 6.87
N SER A 143 1.38 0.71 6.27
CA SER A 143 2.59 1.13 6.98
C SER A 143 2.62 2.64 7.19
N GLY A 144 2.74 3.06 8.47
CA GLY A 144 2.85 4.45 8.88
C GLY A 144 3.71 4.58 10.14
N ALA A 145 5.03 4.38 9.98
CA ALA A 145 6.08 4.73 10.94
C ALA A 145 7.42 4.84 10.21
#